data_AF-B1T3J7-F1
#
_entry.id   AF-B1T3J7-F1
#
_cell.length_a   1.000
_cell.length_b   1.000
_cell.length_c   1.000
_cell.angle_alpha   90.00
_cell.angle_beta   90.00
_cell.angle_gamma   90.00
#
_symmetry.space_group_name_H-M   'P 1'
#
loop_
_entity.id
_entity.type
_entity.pdbx_description
1 polymer ?
#
loop_
_entity_poly.entity_id
_entity_poly.type
_entity_poly.pdbx_seq_one_letter_code
_entity_poly.pdbx_strand_id
1 'polypeptide(L)'
;MADKISALFDPFGNFHDWYIDGISTEGSVGLGVPDTFILSAHDGRSRARLTFEGVTRLGFEAGGLLNIVNALEVVLPGTEAYAKADALLSRSAHGERHGQHVVYLYSTLGVELAVEFDRLRID
;
A
#
# COMPACT_ATOMS: atom_id res chain seq x y z
N MET A 1 -19.91 6.31 5.13
CA MET A 1 -19.15 6.02 6.36
C MET A 1 -17.70 6.07 5.94
N ALA A 2 -16.93 7.08 6.36
CA ALA A 2 -15.51 7.14 5.99
C ALA A 2 -14.82 5.88 6.54
N ASP A 3 -14.02 5.21 5.72
CA ASP A 3 -13.25 4.06 6.16
C ASP A 3 -12.28 4.52 7.25
N LYS A 4 -12.21 3.80 8.38
CA LYS A 4 -11.31 4.14 9.48
C LYS A 4 -9.85 4.15 9.03
N ILE A 5 -9.52 3.38 8.00
CA ILE A 5 -8.18 3.31 7.43
C ILE A 5 -7.82 4.61 6.69
N SER A 6 -8.74 5.24 5.96
CA SER A 6 -8.42 6.45 5.19
C SER A 6 -8.01 7.61 6.11
N ALA A 7 -8.63 7.70 7.30
CA ALA A 7 -8.29 8.73 8.30
C ALA A 7 -6.86 8.60 8.86
N LEU A 8 -6.20 7.45 8.70
CA LEU A 8 -4.80 7.28 9.11
C LEU A 8 -3.83 8.06 8.19
N PHE A 9 -4.26 8.41 6.98
CA PHE A 9 -3.44 9.12 6.00
C PHE A 9 -3.52 10.65 6.11
N ASP A 10 -4.58 11.17 6.72
CA ASP A 10 -4.83 12.61 6.85
C ASP A 10 -3.65 13.37 7.51
N PRO A 11 -3.02 12.88 8.60
CA PRO A 11 -1.88 13.58 9.21
C PRO A 11 -0.65 13.70 8.30
N PHE A 12 -0.57 12.85 7.27
CA PHE A 12 0.51 12.79 6.29
C PHE A 12 0.12 13.42 4.96
N GLY A 13 -1.08 14.00 4.84
CA GLY A 13 -1.59 14.58 3.59
C GLY A 13 -1.68 13.56 2.46
N ASN A 14 -2.12 12.33 2.76
CA ASN A 14 -2.14 11.20 1.82
C ASN A 14 -0.78 10.90 1.19
N PHE A 15 0.31 11.28 1.87
CA PHE A 15 1.69 11.12 1.41
C PHE A 15 1.99 11.88 0.11
N HIS A 16 1.22 12.90 -0.27
CA HIS A 16 1.50 13.70 -1.46
C HIS A 16 2.92 14.31 -1.40
N ASP A 17 3.69 14.16 -2.48
CA ASP A 17 5.10 14.56 -2.61
C ASP A 17 6.10 13.83 -1.70
N TRP A 18 5.69 12.73 -1.06
CA TRP A 18 6.63 11.87 -0.35
C TRP A 18 7.41 10.97 -1.31
N TYR A 19 8.66 10.68 -0.95
CA TYR A 19 9.56 9.78 -1.67
C TYR A 19 9.51 8.39 -1.05
N ILE A 20 9.24 7.35 -1.84
CA ILE A 20 9.38 5.96 -1.40
C ILE A 20 10.86 5.58 -1.35
N ASP A 21 11.34 5.23 -0.15
CA ASP A 21 12.75 4.92 0.11
C ASP A 21 12.99 3.46 0.55
N GLY A 22 11.92 2.70 0.77
CA GLY A 22 12.03 1.32 1.23
C GLY A 22 10.78 0.50 0.95
N ILE A 23 10.98 -0.72 0.45
CA ILE A 23 9.97 -1.74 0.29
C ILE A 23 10.51 -3.03 0.90
N SER A 24 9.79 -3.63 1.84
CA SER A 24 10.14 -4.92 2.41
C SER A 24 8.92 -5.78 2.70
N THR A 25 9.13 -7.09 2.74
CA THR A 25 8.13 -8.06 3.19
C THR A 25 8.64 -8.79 4.42
N GLU A 26 7.73 -9.10 5.33
CA GLU A 26 7.99 -9.85 6.55
C GLU A 26 6.93 -10.94 6.68
N GLY A 27 7.24 -12.00 7.43
CA GLY A 27 6.29 -13.07 7.73
C GLY A 27 6.01 -13.13 9.22
N SER A 28 4.75 -13.26 9.58
CA SER A 28 4.35 -13.61 10.95
C SER A 28 5.03 -14.91 11.37
N VAL A 29 5.51 -14.93 12.61
CA VAL A 29 6.25 -16.07 13.17
C VAL A 29 5.44 -17.36 13.01
N GLY A 30 6.04 -18.37 12.37
CA GLY A 30 5.48 -19.72 12.25
C GLY A 30 4.68 -20.02 10.98
N LEU A 31 4.42 -19.04 10.09
CA LEU A 31 3.68 -19.27 8.84
C LEU A 31 4.56 -19.67 7.65
N GLY A 32 5.85 -19.32 7.67
CA GLY A 32 6.80 -19.64 6.59
C GLY A 32 6.53 -18.92 5.25
N VAL A 33 5.46 -18.13 5.16
CA VAL A 33 5.09 -17.31 4.00
C VAL A 33 4.92 -15.85 4.46
N PRO A 34 5.47 -14.87 3.74
CA PRO A 34 5.26 -13.46 4.07
C PRO A 34 3.79 -13.06 4.00
N ASP A 35 3.31 -12.39 5.04
CA ASP A 35 1.94 -11.87 5.17
C ASP A 35 1.93 -10.40 5.62
N THR A 36 3.11 -9.78 5.68
CA THR A 36 3.30 -8.39 6.09
C THR A 36 4.07 -7.65 5.02
N PHE A 37 3.55 -6.50 4.60
CA PHE A 37 4.19 -5.60 3.64
C PHE A 37 4.51 -4.28 4.33
N ILE A 38 5.70 -3.75 4.06
CA ILE A 38 6.18 -2.54 4.71
C ILE A 38 6.68 -1.58 3.64
N LEU A 39 6.09 -0.40 3.64
CA LEU A 39 6.46 0.73 2.78
C LEU A 39 7.07 1.83 3.65
N SER A 40 8.28 2.25 3.32
CA SER A 40 8.94 3.39 3.97
C SER A 40 8.97 4.57 3.00
N ALA A 41 8.63 5.75 3.52
CA ALA A 41 8.59 6.98 2.73
C ALA A 41 9.03 8.19 3.56
N HIS A 42 9.52 9.25 2.90
CA HIS A 42 9.88 10.52 3.55
C HIS A 42 9.53 11.74 2.71
N ASP A 43 9.27 12.88 3.34
CA ASP A 43 9.11 14.19 2.68
C ASP A 43 10.41 15.03 2.72
N GLY A 44 11.50 14.43 3.22
CA GLY A 44 12.80 15.09 3.42
C GLY A 44 12.96 15.75 4.79
N ARG A 45 11.89 15.82 5.59
CA ARG A 45 11.89 16.32 6.98
C ARG A 45 11.46 15.24 7.97
N SER A 46 10.45 14.47 7.59
CA SER A 46 9.85 13.38 8.35
C SER A 46 9.94 12.10 7.54
N ARG A 47 9.91 10.97 8.24
CA ARG A 47 9.85 9.64 7.64
C ARG A 47 8.70 8.88 8.29
N ALA A 48 8.01 8.08 7.48
CA ALA A 48 6.93 7.23 7.93
C ALA A 48 7.17 5.79 7.48
N ARG A 49 6.76 4.85 8.32
CA ARG A 49 6.76 3.42 8.01
C ARG A 49 5.32 2.91 8.03
N LEU A 50 4.79 2.56 6.87
CA LEU A 50 3.47 1.97 6.71
C LEU A 50 3.62 0.45 6.76
N THR A 51 3.01 -0.18 7.75
CA THR A 51 3.02 -1.63 7.95
C THR A 51 1.62 -2.18 7.68
N PHE A 52 1.49 -2.93 6.59
CA PHE A 52 0.28 -3.62 6.19
C PHE A 52 0.36 -5.07 6.68
N GLU A 53 -0.57 -5.48 7.52
CA GLU A 53 -0.61 -6.82 8.13
C GLU A 53 -1.74 -7.65 7.53
N GLY A 54 -1.52 -8.97 7.46
CA GLY A 54 -2.48 -9.90 6.88
C GLY A 54 -2.64 -9.72 5.37
N VAL A 55 -1.58 -9.31 4.68
CA VAL A 55 -1.55 -9.11 3.23
C VAL A 55 -1.93 -10.39 2.51
N THR A 56 -2.92 -10.32 1.64
CA THR A 56 -3.37 -11.44 0.79
C THR A 56 -2.92 -11.27 -0.65
N ARG A 57 -2.90 -10.02 -1.13
CA ARG A 57 -2.44 -9.67 -2.47
C ARG A 57 -1.59 -8.41 -2.40
N LEU A 58 -0.48 -8.43 -3.10
CA LEU A 58 0.40 -7.29 -3.31
C LEU A 58 0.79 -7.27 -4.78
N GLY A 59 0.64 -6.10 -5.40
CA GLY A 59 1.12 -5.83 -6.75
C GLY A 59 1.74 -4.45 -6.79
N PHE A 60 2.89 -4.32 -7.43
CA PHE A 60 3.48 -3.02 -7.72
C PHE A 60 4.13 -3.08 -9.09
N GLU A 61 4.21 -1.93 -9.74
CA GLU A 61 4.90 -1.80 -11.00
C GLU A 61 5.55 -0.44 -11.14
N ALA A 62 6.36 -0.32 -12.18
CA ALA A 62 7.27 0.79 -12.36
C ALA A 62 8.19 0.97 -11.13
N GLY A 63 9.04 1.98 -11.18
CA GLY A 63 10.05 2.21 -10.16
C GLY A 63 11.27 2.89 -10.74
N GLY A 64 11.86 3.78 -9.96
CA GLY A 64 13.07 4.49 -10.31
C GLY A 64 13.74 5.06 -9.08
N LEU A 65 14.73 5.94 -9.28
CA LEU A 65 15.41 6.57 -8.15
C LEU A 65 14.50 7.52 -7.35
N LEU A 66 13.54 8.16 -8.00
CA LEU A 66 12.81 9.29 -7.41
C LEU A 66 11.41 8.97 -6.87
N ASN A 67 10.86 7.74 -7.03
CA ASN A 67 9.53 7.27 -6.57
C ASN A 67 8.70 8.27 -5.74
N ILE A 68 8.01 9.20 -6.40
CA ILE A 68 7.23 10.29 -5.78
C ILE A 68 5.76 9.90 -5.74
N VAL A 69 5.16 9.99 -4.56
CA VAL A 69 3.76 9.69 -4.32
C VAL A 69 2.88 10.87 -4.72
N ASN A 70 1.87 10.62 -5.56
CA ASN A 70 0.79 11.57 -5.81
C ASN A 70 -0.27 11.47 -4.71
N ALA A 71 -0.69 10.26 -4.37
CA ALA A 71 -1.62 10.02 -3.26
C ALA A 71 -1.59 8.54 -2.85
N LEU A 72 -1.84 8.27 -1.57
CA LEU A 72 -2.16 6.95 -1.06
C LEU A 72 -3.62 6.94 -0.58
N GLU A 73 -4.43 6.05 -1.15
CA GLU A 73 -5.88 6.04 -0.91
C GLU A 73 -6.42 4.64 -0.66
N VAL A 74 -7.43 4.55 0.20
CA VAL A 74 -8.26 3.35 0.29
C VAL A 74 -9.23 3.35 -0.89
N VAL A 75 -9.28 2.26 -1.65
CA VAL A 75 -10.11 2.14 -2.84
C VAL A 75 -11.23 1.13 -2.65
N LEU A 76 -12.43 1.46 -3.12
CA LEU A 76 -13.64 0.66 -2.91
C LEU A 76 -14.05 -0.11 -4.17
N PRO A 77 -14.54 -1.36 -4.03
CA PRO A 77 -15.05 -2.14 -5.15
C PRO A 77 -16.05 -1.35 -6.02
N GLY A 78 -15.94 -1.51 -7.34
CA GLY A 78 -16.81 -0.84 -8.32
C GLY A 78 -16.37 0.59 -8.71
N THR A 79 -15.28 1.11 -8.14
CA THR A 79 -14.67 2.37 -8.57
C THR A 79 -13.60 2.16 -9.65
N GLU A 80 -13.31 3.17 -10.45
CA GLU A 80 -12.20 3.13 -11.42
C GLU A 80 -10.85 2.93 -10.71
N ALA A 81 -10.68 3.56 -9.54
CA ALA A 81 -9.53 3.40 -8.67
C ALA A 81 -9.30 1.93 -8.28
N TYR A 82 -10.37 1.25 -7.87
CA TYR A 82 -10.30 -0.17 -7.53
C TYR A 82 -10.00 -1.05 -8.75
N ALA A 83 -10.50 -0.71 -9.95
CA ALA A 83 -10.16 -1.46 -11.15
C ALA A 83 -8.65 -1.39 -11.48
N LYS A 84 -8.02 -0.23 -11.27
CA LYS A 84 -6.55 -0.08 -11.41
C LYS A 84 -5.79 -0.88 -10.34
N ALA A 85 -6.26 -0.81 -9.09
CA ALA A 85 -5.68 -1.60 -8.02
C ALA A 85 -5.79 -3.10 -8.30
N ASP A 86 -6.96 -3.58 -8.70
CA ASP A 86 -7.20 -5.00 -9.00
C ASP A 86 -6.35 -5.49 -10.18
N ALA A 87 -6.11 -4.64 -11.19
CA ALA A 87 -5.17 -4.96 -12.27
C ALA A 87 -3.75 -5.22 -11.76
N LEU A 88 -3.23 -4.43 -10.81
CA LEU A 88 -1.94 -4.71 -10.16
C LEU A 88 -2.01 -5.97 -9.28
N LEU A 89 -3.06 -6.10 -8.45
CA LEU A 89 -3.24 -7.24 -7.55
C LEU A 89 -3.40 -8.56 -8.31
N SER A 90 -3.88 -8.53 -9.55
CA SER A 90 -4.03 -9.72 -10.40
C SER A 90 -2.71 -10.45 -10.66
N ARG A 91 -1.57 -9.77 -10.49
CA ARG A 91 -0.22 -10.36 -10.62
C ARG A 91 0.24 -11.09 -9.36
N SER A 92 -0.56 -11.05 -8.28
CA SER A 92 -0.29 -11.74 -7.02
C SER A 92 -0.88 -13.17 -7.02
N ALA A 93 -0.40 -14.00 -6.10
CA ALA A 93 -0.98 -15.33 -5.90
C ALA A 93 -2.44 -15.20 -5.44
N HIS A 94 -3.35 -15.90 -6.11
CA HIS A 94 -4.76 -15.93 -5.73
C HIS A 94 -4.99 -17.06 -4.73
N GLY A 95 -5.22 -16.71 -3.47
CA GLY A 95 -5.76 -17.61 -2.45
C GLY A 95 -7.27 -17.45 -2.30
N GLU A 96 -7.90 -18.35 -1.54
CA GLU A 96 -9.35 -18.24 -1.22
C GLU A 96 -9.66 -17.09 -0.23
N ARG A 97 -8.65 -16.64 0.51
CA ARG A 97 -8.77 -15.55 1.49
C ARG A 97 -8.51 -14.20 0.82
N HIS A 98 -9.40 -13.25 1.09
CA HIS A 98 -9.25 -11.84 0.76
C HIS A 98 -9.05 -11.00 2.02
N GLY A 99 -8.20 -9.98 1.94
CA GLY A 99 -8.04 -8.97 2.97
C GLY A 99 -9.27 -8.05 3.06
N GLN A 100 -9.42 -7.38 4.20
CA GLN A 100 -10.56 -6.49 4.47
C GLN A 100 -10.52 -5.17 3.70
N HIS A 101 -9.33 -4.69 3.34
CA HIS A 101 -9.12 -3.38 2.72
C HIS A 101 -8.22 -3.49 1.50
N VAL A 102 -8.42 -2.58 0.54
CA VAL A 102 -7.49 -2.36 -0.58
C VAL A 102 -7.02 -0.92 -0.56
N VAL A 103 -5.71 -0.72 -0.62
CA VAL A 103 -5.08 0.59 -0.79
C VAL A 103 -4.36 0.63 -2.12
N TYR A 104 -4.41 1.79 -2.77
CA TYR A 104 -3.68 2.07 -3.99
C TYR A 104 -2.81 3.32 -3.82
N LEU A 105 -1.55 3.23 -4.24
CA LEU A 105 -0.62 4.35 -4.33
C LEU A 105 -0.58 4.82 -5.77
N TYR A 106 -1.05 6.05 -5.97
CA TYR A 106 -0.88 6.80 -7.21
C TYR A 106 0.50 7.41 -7.23
N SER A 107 1.25 7.19 -8.31
CA SER A 107 2.55 7.81 -8.48
C SER A 107 2.42 9.17 -9.17
N THR A 108 3.16 10.17 -8.70
CA THR A 108 3.55 11.31 -9.54
C THR A 108 4.66 10.85 -10.49
N LEU A 109 5.57 10.02 -9.97
CA LEU A 109 6.67 9.44 -10.71
C LEU A 109 7.13 8.13 -10.05
N GLY A 110 7.44 7.10 -10.84
CA GLY A 110 8.06 5.88 -10.32
C GLY A 110 7.03 4.82 -9.94
N VAL A 111 7.11 4.30 -8.71
CA VAL A 111 6.33 3.13 -8.28
C VAL A 111 4.84 3.43 -8.14
N GLU A 112 4.01 2.59 -8.75
CA GLU A 112 2.60 2.43 -8.40
C GLU A 112 2.41 1.11 -7.66
N LEU A 113 1.56 1.08 -6.65
CA LEU A 113 1.34 -0.15 -5.87
C LEU A 113 -0.10 -0.30 -5.39
N ALA A 114 -0.52 -1.55 -5.25
CA ALA A 114 -1.78 -1.95 -4.66
C ALA A 114 -1.53 -3.01 -3.58
N VAL A 115 -2.18 -2.87 -2.43
CA VAL A 115 -2.12 -3.83 -1.33
C VAL A 115 -3.53 -4.21 -0.91
N GLU A 116 -3.81 -5.50 -0.83
CA GLU A 116 -4.99 -6.06 -0.15
C GLU A 116 -4.56 -6.63 1.21
N PHE A 117 -5.16 -6.17 2.31
CA PHE A 117 -4.68 -6.41 3.68
C PHE A 117 -5.80 -6.32 4.72
N ASP A 118 -5.50 -6.70 5.97
CA ASP A 118 -6.46 -6.64 7.08
C ASP A 118 -6.27 -5.44 8.00
N ARG A 119 -5.01 -5.09 8.30
CA ARG A 119 -4.69 -4.00 9.22
C ARG A 119 -3.56 -3.13 8.70
N LEU A 120 -3.59 -1.86 9.09
CA LEU A 120 -2.57 -0.88 8.77
C LEU A 120 -2.12 -0.15 10.03
N ARG A 121 -0.81 -0.02 10.18
CA ARG A 121 -0.15 0.82 11.18
C ARG A 121 0.83 1.77 10.48
N ILE A 122 0.93 2.99 10.98
CA ILE A 122 1.88 3.99 10.48
C ILE A 122 2.66 4.49 11.69
N ASP A 123 4.00 4.39 11.61
CA ASP A 123 4.95 4.91 12.59
C ASP A 123 5.74 6.08 12.02
#